data_AF-A0A3D8PCG5-F1
#
_entry.id   AF-A0A3D8PCG5-F1
#
_cell.length_a   1.000
_cell.length_b   1.000
_cell.length_c   1.000
_cell.angle_alpha   90.00
_cell.angle_beta   90.00
_cell.angle_gamma   90.00
#
_symmetry.space_group_name_H-M   'P 1'
#
loop_
_entity.id
_entity.type
_entity.pdbx_description
1 polymer ?
#
loop_
_entity_poly.entity_id
_entity_poly.type
_entity_poly.pdbx_seq_one_letter_code
_entity_poly.pdbx_strand_id
1 'polypeptide(L)'
;MSEQEPTNAHLLAASAAIALESRRLIERTDRTSFQDVGDTLDALHEHLAVAGGSLLFLARRLGCEAEVERMVKEGQQRVDAFRACRGLGGRA
;
A
#
# COMPACT_ATOMS: atom_id res chain seq x y z
N MET A 1 -26.02 12.13 -14.05
CA MET A 1 -24.80 12.96 -14.09
C MET A 1 -23.68 12.05 -14.57
N SER A 2 -23.05 12.35 -15.70
CA SER A 2 -21.92 11.57 -16.21
C SER A 2 -20.76 11.72 -15.21
N GLU A 3 -20.43 10.65 -14.46
CA GLU A 3 -19.20 10.62 -13.68
C GLU A 3 -18.04 10.78 -14.65
N GLN A 4 -17.35 11.93 -14.57
CA GLN A 4 -16.15 12.15 -15.37
C GLN A 4 -15.07 11.18 -14.90
N GLU A 5 -14.67 10.27 -15.78
CA GLU A 5 -13.63 9.30 -15.49
C GLU A 5 -12.35 10.04 -15.06
N PRO A 6 -11.70 9.64 -13.95
CA PRO A 6 -10.55 10.35 -13.42
C PRO A 6 -9.41 10.38 -14.45
N THR A 7 -8.72 11.51 -14.58
CA THR A 7 -7.55 11.64 -15.46
C THR A 7 -6.34 10.93 -14.87
N ASN A 8 -5.31 10.69 -15.67
CA ASN A 8 -4.04 10.13 -15.18
C ASN A 8 -3.42 11.01 -14.08
N ALA A 9 -3.56 12.34 -14.20
CA ALA A 9 -3.12 13.28 -13.18
C ALA A 9 -3.92 13.13 -11.88
N HIS A 10 -5.24 12.93 -11.94
CA HIS A 10 -6.06 12.68 -10.74
C HIS A 10 -5.62 11.40 -10.02
N LEU A 11 -5.34 10.31 -10.76
CA LEU A 11 -4.91 9.04 -10.19
C LEU A 11 -3.52 9.15 -9.52
N LEU A 12 -2.58 9.86 -10.16
CA LEU A 12 -1.26 10.12 -9.60
C LEU A 12 -1.35 11.00 -8.35
N ALA A 13 -2.12 12.08 -8.42
CA ALA A 13 -2.30 13.00 -7.29
C ALA A 13 -2.93 12.30 -6.09
N ALA A 14 -3.97 11.48 -6.31
CA ALA A 14 -4.61 10.70 -5.25
C ALA A 14 -3.61 9.72 -4.60
N SER A 15 -2.88 8.96 -5.40
CA SER A 15 -1.90 7.99 -4.91
C SER A 15 -0.77 8.66 -4.11
N ALA A 16 -0.26 9.79 -4.60
CA ALA A 16 0.78 10.56 -3.92
C ALA A 16 0.28 11.18 -2.60
N ALA A 17 -0.93 11.74 -2.60
CA ALA A 17 -1.54 12.29 -1.39
C ALA A 17 -1.72 11.21 -0.32
N ILE A 18 -2.21 10.03 -0.70
CA ILE A 18 -2.38 8.90 0.22
C ILE A 18 -1.02 8.45 0.78
N ALA A 19 0.03 8.37 -0.04
CA ALA A 19 1.36 8.01 0.43
C ALA A 19 1.91 9.03 1.44
N LEU A 20 1.69 10.32 1.21
CA LEU A 20 2.08 11.39 2.14
C LEU A 20 1.30 11.33 3.45
N GLU A 21 -0.02 11.14 3.40
CA GLU A 21 -0.84 11.03 4.61
C GLU A 21 -0.54 9.75 5.41
N SER A 22 -0.31 8.64 4.72
CA SER A 22 0.13 7.38 5.35
C SER A 22 1.44 7.57 6.11
N ARG A 23 2.40 8.31 5.53
CA ARG A 23 3.66 8.64 6.22
C ARG A 23 3.42 9.51 7.45
N ARG A 24 2.59 10.55 7.34
CA ARG A 24 2.25 11.44 8.47
C ARG A 24 1.56 10.68 9.60
N LEU A 25 0.69 9.73 9.26
CA LEU A 25 0.03 8.86 10.23
C LEU A 25 1.08 8.04 11.00
N ILE A 26 1.98 7.35 10.30
CA ILE A 26 3.08 6.58 10.91
C ILE A 26 3.98 7.43 11.82
N GLU A 27 4.25 8.67 11.42
CA GLU A 27 5.07 9.61 12.20
C GLU A 27 4.38 10.06 13.50
N ARG A 28 3.04 10.02 13.56
CA ARG A 28 2.24 10.42 14.72
C ARG A 28 1.84 9.27 15.64
N THR A 29 1.93 8.04 15.16
CA THR A 29 1.60 6.84 15.94
C THR A 29 2.51 6.71 17.16
N ASP A 30 1.90 6.61 18.33
CA ASP A 30 2.53 6.19 19.56
C ASP A 30 2.88 4.70 19.49
N ARG A 31 4.17 4.45 19.24
CA ARG A 31 4.73 3.09 19.10
C ARG A 31 4.73 2.30 20.41
N THR A 32 4.43 2.93 21.53
CA THR A 32 4.33 2.25 22.83
C THR A 32 2.90 1.77 23.13
N SER A 33 1.91 2.30 22.40
CA SER A 33 0.51 1.91 22.50
C SER A 33 0.17 0.85 21.47
N PHE A 34 -0.07 -0.38 21.91
CA PHE A 34 -0.51 -1.47 21.02
C PHE A 34 -1.82 -1.14 20.30
N GLN A 35 -2.73 -0.42 20.95
CA GLN A 35 -3.99 -0.01 20.34
C GLN A 35 -3.74 1.00 19.21
N ASP A 36 -2.93 2.03 19.47
CA ASP A 36 -2.66 3.07 18.47
C ASP A 36 -1.89 2.52 17.26
N VAL A 37 -0.99 1.56 17.49
CA VAL A 37 -0.34 0.80 16.42
C VAL A 37 -1.36 -0.02 15.62
N GLY A 38 -2.31 -0.70 16.29
CA GLY A 38 -3.38 -1.44 15.62
C GLY A 38 -4.24 -0.55 14.73
N ASP A 39 -4.77 0.53 15.31
CA ASP A 39 -5.63 1.50 14.62
C ASP A 39 -4.88 2.16 13.43
N THR A 40 -3.60 2.45 13.60
CA THR A 40 -2.74 2.94 12.52
C THR A 40 -2.61 1.92 11.38
N LEU A 41 -2.36 0.65 11.70
CA LEU A 41 -2.18 -0.38 10.68
C LEU A 41 -3.47 -0.63 9.88
N ASP A 42 -4.64 -0.57 10.53
CA ASP A 42 -5.93 -0.70 9.87
C ASP A 42 -6.19 0.49 8.93
N ALA A 43 -5.95 1.73 9.40
CA ALA A 43 -6.06 2.91 8.55
C ALA A 43 -5.07 2.88 7.36
N LEU A 44 -3.84 2.42 7.57
CA LEU A 44 -2.87 2.22 6.48
C LEU A 44 -3.34 1.17 5.48
N HIS A 45 -3.98 0.09 5.93
CA HIS A 45 -4.51 -0.94 5.04
C HIS A 45 -5.56 -0.36 4.08
N GLU A 46 -6.51 0.40 4.59
CA GLU A 46 -7.55 1.05 3.78
C GLU A 46 -6.96 2.05 2.78
N HIS A 47 -6.06 2.91 3.24
CA HIS A 47 -5.34 3.88 2.40
C HIS A 47 -4.58 3.18 1.26
N LEU A 48 -3.81 2.14 1.58
CA LEU A 48 -3.03 1.40 0.60
C LEU A 48 -3.91 0.67 -0.41
N ALA A 49 -5.10 0.21 -0.03
CA ALA A 49 -6.06 -0.38 -0.97
C ALA A 49 -6.52 0.63 -2.02
N VAL A 50 -6.86 1.86 -1.61
CA VAL A 50 -7.28 2.94 -2.53
C VAL A 50 -6.14 3.40 -3.44
N ALA A 51 -4.94 3.61 -2.88
CA ALA A 51 -3.77 3.98 -3.66
C ALA A 51 -3.38 2.87 -4.66
N GLY A 52 -3.38 1.61 -4.21
CA GLY A 52 -3.10 0.46 -5.06
C GLY A 52 -4.08 0.33 -6.23
N GLY A 53 -5.38 0.48 -5.98
CA GLY A 53 -6.40 0.47 -7.03
C GLY A 53 -6.22 1.59 -8.05
N SER A 54 -5.89 2.81 -7.57
CA SER A 54 -5.63 3.97 -8.43
C SER A 54 -4.40 3.77 -9.32
N LEU A 55 -3.32 3.23 -8.76
CA LEU A 55 -2.08 2.93 -9.49
C LEU A 55 -2.25 1.79 -10.49
N LEU A 56 -2.99 0.73 -10.14
CA LEU A 56 -3.28 -0.37 -11.06
C LEU A 56 -4.13 0.10 -12.24
N PHE A 57 -5.14 0.94 -11.96
CA PHE A 57 -5.97 1.53 -13.01
C PHE A 57 -5.15 2.44 -13.94
N LEU A 58 -4.24 3.24 -13.38
CA LEU A 58 -3.28 4.02 -14.17
C LEU A 58 -2.37 3.13 -15.02
N ALA A 59 -1.83 2.04 -14.45
CA ALA A 59 -0.95 1.12 -15.15
C ALA A 59 -1.63 0.45 -16.35
N ARG A 60 -2.90 0.07 -16.19
CA ARG A 60 -3.75 -0.42 -17.29
C ARG A 60 -3.87 0.60 -18.41
N ARG A 61 -4.19 1.86 -18.07
CA ARG A 61 -4.31 2.94 -19.05
C ARG A 61 -3.01 3.24 -19.80
N LEU A 62 -1.87 3.06 -19.15
CA LEU A 62 -0.55 3.29 -19.74
C LEU A 62 0.05 2.05 -20.42
N GLY A 63 -0.65 0.90 -20.38
CA GLY A 63 -0.17 -0.35 -20.98
C GLY A 63 1.00 -1.01 -20.25
N CYS A 64 1.22 -0.69 -18.96
CA CYS A 64 2.29 -1.24 -18.14
C CYS A 64 1.81 -2.18 -17.01
N GLU A 65 0.58 -2.69 -17.10
CA GLU A 65 -0.02 -3.60 -16.11
C GLU A 65 0.87 -4.80 -15.78
N ALA A 66 1.42 -5.48 -16.80
CA ALA A 66 2.26 -6.67 -16.59
C ALA A 66 3.52 -6.40 -15.76
N GLU A 67 4.10 -5.20 -15.89
CA GLU A 67 5.25 -4.80 -15.08
C GLU A 67 4.86 -4.59 -13.61
N VAL A 68 3.72 -3.92 -13.38
CA VAL A 68 3.18 -3.70 -12.04
C VAL A 68 2.79 -5.03 -11.37
N GLU A 69 2.11 -5.93 -12.09
CA GLU A 69 1.76 -7.26 -11.57
C GLU A 69 2.99 -8.07 -11.18
N ARG A 70 4.06 -8.02 -11.99
CA ARG A 70 5.34 -8.65 -11.65
C ARG A 70 5.90 -8.09 -10.33
N MET A 71 5.94 -6.75 -10.18
CA MET A 71 6.42 -6.11 -8.96
C MET A 71 5.58 -6.47 -7.72
N VAL A 72 4.26 -6.55 -7.87
CA VAL A 72 3.35 -6.99 -6.80
C VAL A 72 3.66 -8.42 -6.39
N LYS A 73 3.84 -9.33 -7.36
CA LYS A 73 4.19 -10.73 -7.11
C LYS A 73 5.53 -10.86 -6.36
N GLU A 74 6.55 -10.13 -6.78
CA GLU A 74 7.85 -10.08 -6.10
C GLU A 74 7.75 -9.51 -4.68
N GLY A 75 6.87 -8.52 -4.46
CA GLY A 75 6.52 -8.03 -3.13
C GLY A 75 5.92 -9.11 -2.24
N GLN A 76 4.89 -9.80 -2.74
CA GLN A 76 4.22 -10.88 -2.01
C GLN A 76 5.18 -12.01 -1.65
N GLN A 77 6.05 -12.41 -2.57
CA GLN A 77 7.07 -13.43 -2.33
C GLN A 77 8.02 -13.06 -1.18
N ARG A 78 8.41 -11.79 -1.05
CA ARG A 78 9.23 -11.33 0.07
C ARG A 78 8.49 -11.42 1.40
N VAL A 79 7.21 -11.08 1.41
CA VAL A 79 6.35 -11.21 2.61
C VAL A 79 6.18 -12.68 3.00
N ASP A 80 5.95 -13.55 2.02
CA ASP A 80 5.79 -14.98 2.24
C ASP A 80 7.09 -15.61 2.77
N ALA A 81 8.24 -15.22 2.21
CA ALA A 81 9.56 -15.64 2.71
C ALA A 81 9.79 -15.18 4.16
N PHE A 82 9.47 -13.91 4.48
CA PHE A 82 9.54 -13.41 5.86
C PHE A 82 8.64 -14.21 6.81
N ARG A 83 7.41 -14.52 6.40
CA ARG A 83 6.47 -15.33 7.18
C ARG A 83 6.96 -16.76 7.35
N ALA A 84 7.58 -17.36 6.34
CA ALA A 84 8.16 -18.71 6.41
C ALA A 84 9.33 -18.77 7.41
N CYS A 85 10.07 -17.67 7.59
CA CYS A 85 11.13 -17.56 8.60
C CYS A 85 10.60 -17.27 10.02
N ARG A 86 9.30 -17.01 10.19
CA ARG A 86 8.68 -16.66 11.48
C ARG A 86 8.62 -17.92 12.35
N GLY A 87 9.59 -18.07 13.26
CA GLY A 87 9.75 -19.23 14.13
C GLY A 87 11.13 -19.89 14.07
N LEU A 88 11.98 -19.50 13.11
CA LEU A 88 13.40 -19.90 13.08
C LEU A 88 14.26 -19.09 14.08
N GLY A 89 13.72 -18.00 14.63
CA GLY A 89 14.31 -17.24 15.73
C GLY A 89 14.06 -17.93 17.08
N GLY A 90 14.64 -19.11 17.28
CA GLY A 90 14.58 -19.85 18.54
C GLY A 90 15.93 -20.52 18.80
N ARG A 91 16.67 -19.98 19.78
CA ARG A 91 18.00 -20.38 20.28
C ARG A 91 19.19 -19.89 19.46
N ALA A 92 19.60 -18.66 19.76
CA ALA A 92 21.01 -18.29 19.90
C ALA A 92 21.18 -17.68 21.29
#